data_AF-A0A3M1R4C4-F1
#
_entry.id   AF-A0A3M1R4C4-F1
#
_cell.length_a   1.000
_cell.length_b   1.000
_cell.length_c   1.000
_cell.angle_alpha   90.00
_cell.angle_beta   90.00
_cell.angle_gamma   90.00
#
_symmetry.space_group_name_H-M   'P 1'
#
loop_
_entity.id
_entity.type
_entity.pdbx_description
1 polymer ?
#
loop_
_entity_poly.entity_id
_entity_poly.type
_entity_poly.pdbx_seq_one_letter_code
_entity_poly.pdbx_strand_id
1 'polypeptide(L)' 'GAGWELVNMVNIYTVHPITHLVREVVLPQLADVRRHGVHWYPAYPPVIDLEYEMDMRGVEQELYLDLTTLPPA' A
#
# COMPACT_ATOMS: atom_id res chain seq x y z
N GLY A 1 7.62 -6.98 -14.38
CA GLY A 1 7.84 -6.96 -12.92
C GLY A 1 8.79 -5.83 -12.58
N ALA A 2 8.84 -5.42 -11.30
CA ALA A 2 9.71 -4.37 -10.75
C ALA A 2 10.30 -4.85 -9.41
N GLY A 3 11.45 -4.31 -8.99
CA GLY A 3 12.06 -4.62 -7.70
C GLY A 3 11.53 -3.75 -6.55
N TRP A 4 11.85 -4.13 -5.32
CA TRP A 4 11.43 -3.44 -4.10
C TRP A 4 11.96 -2.01 -4.00
N GLU A 5 13.11 -1.75 -4.62
CA GLU A 5 13.75 -0.44 -4.71
C GLU A 5 12.91 0.60 -5.47
N LEU A 6 11.93 0.16 -6.26
CA LEU A 6 11.03 1.02 -7.03
C LEU A 6 9.67 1.22 -6.37
N VAL A 7 9.32 0.40 -5.37
CA VAL A 7 8.01 0.45 -4.70
C VAL A 7 7.99 1.66 -3.81
N ASN A 8 6.95 2.51 -3.86
CA ASN A 8 6.74 3.66 -2.98
C ASN A 8 5.47 3.63 -2.13
N MET A 9 4.55 2.70 -2.39
CA MET A 9 3.38 2.47 -1.57
C MET A 9 3.05 0.97 -1.50
N VAL A 10 2.71 0.53 -0.29
CA VAL A 10 2.20 -0.81 0.01
C VAL A 10 0.85 -0.68 0.71
N ASN A 11 -0.18 -1.34 0.17
CA ASN A 11 -1.50 -1.46 0.78
C ASN A 11 -1.74 -2.92 1.16
N ILE A 12 -2.13 -3.15 2.41
CA ILE A 12 -2.40 -4.50 2.93
C ILE A 12 -3.88 -4.58 3.34
N TYR A 13 -4.57 -5.59 2.81
CA TYR A 13 -5.95 -5.91 3.14
C TYR A 13 -5.98 -7.25 3.86
N THR A 14 -6.28 -7.22 5.15
CA THR A 14 -6.51 -8.42 5.93
C THR A 14 -7.25 -8.09 7.22
N VAL A 15 -8.10 -9.02 7.67
CA VAL A 15 -8.75 -8.95 8.97
C VAL A 15 -7.83 -9.35 10.13
N HIS A 16 -6.67 -9.92 9.82
CA HIS A 16 -5.72 -10.43 10.81
C HIS A 16 -4.77 -9.32 11.29
N PRO A 17 -4.25 -9.40 12.54
CA PRO A 17 -3.21 -8.49 13.00
C PRO A 17 -1.93 -8.60 12.17
N ILE A 18 -1.41 -7.47 11.68
CA ILE A 18 -0.28 -7.48 10.73
C ILE A 18 1.08 -7.08 11.32
N THR A 19 1.15 -6.77 12.62
CA THR A 19 2.33 -6.13 13.23
C THR A 19 3.63 -6.92 12.99
N HIS A 20 3.60 -8.25 13.15
CA HIS A 20 4.76 -9.11 12.90
C HIS A 20 5.15 -9.12 11.42
N LEU A 21 4.18 -9.34 10.53
CA LEU A 21 4.40 -9.35 9.09
C LEU A 21 5.01 -8.03 8.60
N VAL A 22 4.46 -6.89 9.03
CA VAL A 22 4.97 -5.58 8.65
C VAL A 22 6.39 -5.39 9.16
N ARG A 23 6.65 -5.68 10.43
CA ARG A 23 7.96 -5.43 11.05
C ARG A 23 9.06 -6.33 10.50
N GLU A 24 8.77 -7.60 10.30
CA GLU A 24 9.77 -8.62 10.04
C GLU A 24 9.94 -8.92 8.55
N VAL A 25 8.91 -8.65 7.74
CA VAL A 25 8.92 -8.99 6.30
C VAL A 25 8.84 -7.74 5.43
N VAL A 26 7.86 -6.86 5.66
CA VAL A 26 7.60 -5.73 4.73
C VAL A 26 8.60 -4.59 4.92
N LEU A 27 8.76 -4.08 6.14
CA LEU A 27 9.63 -2.93 6.42
C LEU A 27 11.11 -3.16 6.04
N PRO A 28 11.71 -4.36 6.23
CA PRO A 28 13.07 -4.63 5.78
C PRO A 28 13.27 -4.45 4.27
N GLN A 29 12.26 -4.75 3.45
CA GLN A 29 12.34 -4.54 2.00
C GLN A 29 12.27 -3.05 1.62
N LEU A 30 11.69 -2.21 2.50
CA LEU A 30 11.52 -0.78 2.30
C LEU A 30 12.63 0.06 2.96
N ALA A 31 13.58 -0.57 3.65
CA ALA A 31 14.51 0.09 4.57
C ALA A 31 15.45 1.10 3.88
N ASP A 32 15.84 0.84 2.62
CA ASP A 32 16.70 1.74 1.85
C ASP A 32 15.96 2.91 1.21
N VAL A 33 14.63 2.94 1.35
CA VAL A 33 13.78 3.79 0.54
C VAL A 33 13.08 4.79 1.48
N ARG A 34 13.45 6.08 1.39
CA ARG A 34 13.15 7.09 2.43
C ARG A 34 11.74 7.73 2.40
N ARG A 35 10.87 7.34 1.46
CA ARG A 35 9.55 7.97 1.22
C ARG A 35 8.37 6.98 1.11
N HIS A 36 8.32 5.97 1.97
CA HIS A 36 7.47 4.78 1.76
C HIS A 36 6.40 4.70 2.84
N GLY A 37 5.17 4.45 2.42
CA GLY A 37 4.04 4.21 3.31
C GLY A 37 3.59 2.75 3.24
N VAL A 38 3.29 2.18 4.41
CA VAL A 38 2.48 0.95 4.52
C VAL A 38 1.11 1.38 5.04
N HIS A 39 0.05 1.12 4.28
CA HIS A 39 -1.32 1.30 4.72
C HIS A 39 -1.94 -0.05 5.03
N TRP A 40 -2.61 -0.14 6.18
CA TRP A 40 -3.39 -1.29 6.56
C TRP A 40 -4.87 -0.97 6.50
N TYR A 41 -5.59 -1.81 5.78
CA TYR A 41 -7.03 -1.84 5.75
C TYR A 41 -7.49 -3.10 6.50
N PRO A 42 -8.06 -2.97 7.72
CA PRO A 42 -8.52 -4.11 8.52
C PRO A 42 -9.84 -4.66 7.96
N ALA A 43 -9.76 -5.25 6.78
CA ALA A 43 -10.89 -5.73 6.00
C ALA A 43 -10.50 -6.99 5.21
N TYR A 44 -11.49 -7.78 4.82
CA TYR A 44 -11.28 -8.83 3.83
C TYR A 44 -10.94 -8.18 2.49
N PRO A 45 -10.00 -8.77 1.72
CA PRO A 45 -9.77 -8.38 0.34
C PRO A 45 -11.03 -8.59 -0.52
N PRO A 46 -11.13 -7.89 -1.67
CA PRO A 46 -12.24 -8.04 -2.61
C PRO A 46 -12.35 -9.44 -3.23
N VAL A 47 -11.29 -10.26 -3.15
CA VAL A 47 -11.26 -11.63 -3.65
C VAL A 47 -11.88 -12.58 -2.61
N ILE A 48 -12.91 -13.32 -3.04
CA ILE A 48 -13.60 -14.32 -2.20
C ILE A 48 -12.60 -15.40 -1.74
N ASP A 49 -12.75 -15.83 -0.49
CA ASP A 49 -11.92 -16.83 0.20
C ASP A 49 -10.46 -16.44 0.42
N LEU A 50 -10.07 -15.21 0.08
CA LEU A 50 -8.76 -14.68 0.41
C LEU A 50 -8.82 -13.94 1.75
N GLU A 51 -7.88 -14.23 2.64
CA GLU A 51 -7.78 -13.56 3.95
C GLU A 51 -6.67 -12.50 4.00
N TYR A 52 -5.81 -12.47 2.99
CA TYR A 52 -4.68 -11.56 2.89
C TYR A 52 -4.41 -11.18 1.43
N GLU A 53 -4.37 -9.88 1.17
CA GLU A 53 -3.91 -9.30 -0.10
C GLU A 53 -2.94 -8.17 0.17
N MET A 54 -1.95 -8.03 -0.70
CA MET A 54 -0.98 -6.94 -0.67
C MET A 54 -0.80 -6.36 -2.06
N ASP A 55 -1.15 -5.09 -2.21
CA ASP A 55 -0.92 -4.30 -3.41
C ASP A 55 0.31 -3.42 -3.24
N MET A 56 1.09 -3.34 -4.31
CA MET A 56 2.34 -2.59 -4.33
C MET A 56 2.43 -1.75 -5.59
N ARG A 57 2.93 -0.52 -5.45
CA ARG A 57 3.20 0.35 -6.61
C ARG A 57 4.44 1.20 -6.41
N GLY A 58 5.02 1.60 -7.53
CA GLY A 58 6.07 2.60 -7.64
C GLY A 58 5.67 3.64 -8.67
N VAL A 59 5.61 4.90 -8.28
CA VAL A 59 5.25 6.02 -9.17
C VAL A 59 6.23 7.18 -9.02
N GLU A 60 6.59 7.85 -10.11
CA GLU A 60 7.45 9.04 -10.03
C GLU A 60 6.76 10.22 -9.32
N GLN A 61 5.45 10.34 -9.48
CA GLN A 61 4.66 11.45 -8.94
C GLN A 61 3.24 10.99 -8.57
N GLU A 62 2.76 11.48 -7.42
CA GLU A 62 1.34 11.43 -7.06
C GLU A 62 0.70 12.79 -7.22
N LEU A 63 -0.43 12.85 -7.91
CA LEU A 63 -1.25 14.04 -8.07
C LEU A 63 -2.61 13.80 -7.42
N TYR A 64 -2.96 14.66 -6.47
CA TYR A 64 -4.25 14.62 -5.78
C TYR A 64 -5.17 15.67 -6.39
N LEU A 65 -6.34 15.25 -6.87
CA LEU A 65 -7.37 16.14 -7.35
C LEU A 65 -8.34 16.44 -6.23
N ASP A 66 -8.42 17.72 -5.83
CA ASP A 66 -9.45 18.18 -4.92
C ASP A 66 -10.75 18.41 -5.69
N LEU A 67 -11.66 17.44 -5.60
CA LEU A 67 -12.94 17.50 -6.29
C LEU A 67 -13.87 18.60 -5.75
N THR A 68 -13.57 19.19 -4.59
CA THR A 68 -14.33 20.34 -4.07
C THR A 68 -13.96 21.66 -4.75
N THR A 69 -12.83 21.66 -5.47
CA THR A 69 -12.35 22.83 -6.23
C THR A 69 -12.75 22.81 -7.70
N LEU A 70 -13.39 21.74 -8.16
CA LEU A 70 -13.87 21.64 -9.53
C LEU A 70 -15.17 22.46 -9.68
N PRO A 71 -15.30 23.28 -10.75
CA PRO A 71 -16.58 23.90 -11.05
C PRO A 71 -17.64 22.81 -11.32
N PRO A 72 -18.92 23.07 -10.99
CA PRO A 72 -19.99 22.15 -11.35
C PRO A 72 -20.03 21.93 -12.86
N ALA A 73 -20.36 20.70 -13.26
CA ALA A 73 -20.47 20.26 -14.65
C ALA A 73 -21.58 21.00 -15.42
#